data_AF-A0A6J3IIH6-F1
#
_entry.id   AF-A0A6J3IIH6-F1
#
_cell.length_a   1.000
_cell.length_b   1.000
_cell.length_c   1.000
_cell.angle_alpha   90.00
_cell.angle_beta   90.00
_cell.angle_gamma   90.00
#
_symmetry.space_group_name_H-M   'P 1'
#
loop_
_entity.id
_entity.type
_entity.pdbx_description
1 polymer ?
#
loop_
_entity_poly.entity_id
_entity_poly.type
_entity_poly.pdbx_seq_one_letter_code
_entity_poly.pdbx_strand_id
1 'polypeptide(L)'
;MEPSSLELPADTVQRIAAQLKCHPTDERVALYLDEEDKLRHFRECFYIPKMRDLPPIDLSLVNKDENAIYFLGNSLGLQPKMVKTYLEEELDKWAKIAAYGHEVGKRPWITGDETIVGLMKDIVGASEKEIALMNALTINLHLLLLSFFKPTPKRYKILLEAKAFPSDHYAIESQLQLHGLNIEESMRTIKPREGEETLRIEDILEVIEKEGDSIAVILFSGVHFYTGQHFNIPAITKAGQAKGCYVGFDLAHAVGNVELNLHDWGVDFACWCSYKYLNAGAGGIAGAFVHEKHAHTIKPALVGWFGHELSTRFKMDNNL
;
A
#
# COMPACT_ATOMS: atom_id res chain seq x y z
N MET A 1 -22.33 -14.29 -17.87
CA MET A 1 -21.92 -15.40 -16.99
C MET A 1 -22.59 -15.14 -15.67
N GLU A 2 -23.48 -16.05 -15.24
CA GLU A 2 -23.97 -16.03 -13.86
C GLU A 2 -22.75 -15.99 -12.94
N PRO A 3 -22.75 -15.18 -11.86
CA PRO A 3 -21.68 -15.24 -10.89
C PRO A 3 -21.63 -16.68 -10.39
N SER A 4 -20.53 -17.38 -10.66
CA SER A 4 -20.19 -18.62 -9.97
C SER A 4 -20.46 -18.36 -8.50
N SER A 5 -21.43 -19.07 -7.91
CA SER A 5 -21.77 -18.94 -6.50
C SER A 5 -20.59 -19.49 -5.69
N LEU A 6 -19.55 -18.68 -5.53
CA LEU A 6 -18.48 -18.98 -4.60
C LEU A 6 -19.11 -19.10 -3.21
N GLU A 7 -18.85 -20.22 -2.56
CA GLU A 7 -19.32 -20.51 -1.20
C GLU A 7 -18.80 -19.43 -0.24
N LEU A 8 -19.68 -18.87 0.61
CA LEU A 8 -19.25 -17.89 1.60
C LEU A 8 -18.43 -18.58 2.71
N PRO A 9 -17.52 -17.87 3.39
CA PRO A 9 -16.72 -18.47 4.45
C PRO A 9 -17.54 -19.13 5.58
N ALA A 10 -18.69 -18.53 5.95
CA ALA A 10 -19.56 -19.09 6.98
C ALA A 10 -20.17 -20.44 6.55
N ASP A 11 -20.57 -20.55 5.26
CA ASP A 11 -21.11 -21.79 4.69
C ASP A 11 -20.03 -22.87 4.61
N THR A 12 -18.81 -22.50 4.19
CA THR A 12 -17.63 -23.39 4.19
C THR A 12 -17.37 -24.00 5.57
N VAL A 13 -17.38 -23.18 6.64
CA VAL A 13 -17.17 -23.63 8.02
C VAL A 13 -18.28 -24.61 8.45
N GLN A 14 -19.54 -24.31 8.15
CA GLN A 14 -20.66 -25.20 8.46
C GLN A 14 -20.56 -26.53 7.72
N ARG A 15 -20.25 -26.50 6.43
CA ARG A 15 -20.09 -27.70 5.60
C ARG A 15 -18.96 -28.60 6.10
N ILE A 16 -17.81 -28.02 6.44
CA ILE A 16 -16.66 -28.77 7.00
C ILE A 16 -17.04 -29.39 8.35
N ALA A 17 -17.70 -28.64 9.24
CA ALA A 17 -18.12 -29.18 10.52
C ALA A 17 -19.08 -30.37 10.38
N ALA A 18 -20.00 -30.30 9.42
CA ALA A 18 -20.88 -31.42 9.09
C ALA A 18 -20.10 -32.64 8.57
N GLN A 19 -19.10 -32.44 7.71
CA GLN A 19 -18.21 -33.51 7.22
C GLN A 19 -17.43 -34.18 8.37
N LEU A 20 -16.93 -33.40 9.32
CA LEU A 20 -16.19 -33.88 10.49
C LEU A 20 -17.09 -34.41 11.63
N LYS A 21 -18.42 -34.32 11.47
CA LYS A 21 -19.41 -34.67 12.51
C LYS A 21 -19.14 -33.95 13.83
N CYS A 22 -18.89 -32.65 13.77
CA CYS A 22 -18.63 -31.77 14.92
C CYS A 22 -19.47 -30.48 14.85
N HIS A 23 -19.42 -29.67 15.91
CA HIS A 23 -20.03 -28.34 15.91
C HIS A 23 -19.14 -27.36 15.13
N PRO A 24 -19.68 -26.33 14.44
CA PRO A 24 -18.88 -25.34 13.69
C PRO A 24 -17.82 -24.58 14.51
N THR A 25 -17.96 -24.56 15.83
CA THR A 25 -17.02 -23.90 16.76
C THR A 25 -16.05 -24.88 17.44
N ASP A 26 -16.00 -26.13 16.98
CA ASP A 26 -15.10 -27.17 17.49
C ASP A 26 -13.68 -26.96 16.93
N GLU A 27 -12.65 -27.16 17.76
CA GLU A 27 -11.23 -27.02 17.38
C GLU A 27 -10.87 -27.83 16.13
N ARG A 28 -11.51 -29.00 15.95
CA ARG A 28 -11.30 -29.87 14.78
C ARG A 28 -11.57 -29.17 13.45
N VAL A 29 -12.47 -28.18 13.42
CA VAL A 29 -12.75 -27.41 12.21
C VAL A 29 -11.55 -26.54 11.82
N ALA A 30 -10.93 -25.88 12.79
CA ALA A 30 -9.74 -25.06 12.56
C ALA A 30 -8.54 -25.92 12.15
N LEU A 31 -8.32 -27.05 12.83
CA LEU A 31 -7.25 -28.00 12.48
C LEU A 31 -7.40 -28.55 11.06
N TYR A 32 -8.62 -28.89 10.64
CA TYR A 32 -8.89 -29.35 9.28
C TYR A 32 -8.63 -28.25 8.24
N LEU A 33 -9.04 -27.00 8.53
CA LEU A 33 -8.75 -25.86 7.66
C LEU A 33 -7.24 -25.61 7.53
N ASP A 34 -6.50 -25.70 8.64
CA ASP A 34 -5.03 -25.64 8.64
C ASP A 34 -4.43 -26.78 7.81
N GLU A 35 -4.95 -28.01 7.90
CA GLU A 35 -4.51 -29.20 7.14
C GLU A 35 -4.71 -29.05 5.63
N GLU A 36 -5.81 -28.43 5.21
CA GLU A 36 -6.14 -28.20 3.80
C GLU A 36 -5.52 -26.91 3.22
N ASP A 37 -4.96 -26.04 4.08
CA ASP A 37 -4.29 -24.82 3.63
C ASP A 37 -3.00 -25.13 2.85
N LYS A 38 -3.06 -24.91 1.53
CA LYS A 38 -1.93 -25.07 0.61
C LYS A 38 -0.79 -24.08 0.92
N LEU A 39 -1.07 -22.99 1.62
CA LEU A 39 -0.10 -21.95 2.00
C LEU A 39 0.52 -22.19 3.39
N ARG A 40 0.10 -23.22 4.13
CA ARG A 40 0.55 -23.51 5.51
C ARG A 40 2.07 -23.46 5.67
N HIS A 41 2.80 -23.98 4.68
CA HIS A 41 4.26 -24.07 4.70
C HIS A 41 4.95 -22.69 4.73
N PHE A 42 4.32 -21.62 4.25
CA PHE A 42 4.88 -20.26 4.33
C PHE A 42 5.01 -19.75 5.76
N ARG A 43 4.24 -20.31 6.71
CA ARG A 43 4.39 -19.98 8.14
C ARG A 43 5.82 -20.22 8.63
N GLU A 44 6.51 -21.21 8.08
CA GLU A 44 7.90 -21.53 8.40
C GLU A 44 8.91 -20.54 7.81
N CYS A 45 8.51 -19.64 6.93
CA CYS A 45 9.37 -18.61 6.35
C CYS A 45 9.58 -17.41 7.28
N PHE A 46 8.86 -17.32 8.40
CA PHE A 46 8.86 -16.15 9.29
C PHE A 46 9.38 -16.46 10.69
N TYR A 47 9.97 -15.47 11.34
CA TYR A 47 10.23 -15.50 12.77
C TYR A 47 8.97 -15.10 13.52
N ILE A 48 8.31 -16.07 14.16
CA ILE A 48 7.13 -15.84 15.01
C ILE A 48 7.59 -15.70 16.46
N PRO A 49 7.20 -14.61 17.18
CA PRO A 49 7.55 -14.43 18.59
C PRO A 49 7.04 -15.57 19.46
N LYS A 50 7.75 -15.86 20.56
CA LYS A 50 7.30 -16.78 21.60
C LYS A 50 6.58 -16.03 22.71
N MET A 51 5.59 -16.68 23.33
CA MET A 51 4.82 -16.07 24.42
C MET A 51 5.73 -15.54 25.52
N ARG A 52 6.77 -16.29 25.91
CA ARG A 52 7.73 -15.88 26.95
C ARG A 52 8.50 -14.58 26.70
N ASP A 53 8.61 -14.16 25.44
CA ASP A 53 9.43 -13.02 25.04
C ASP A 53 8.58 -11.74 24.83
N LEU A 54 7.25 -11.83 24.98
CA LEU A 54 6.35 -10.70 24.80
C LEU A 54 6.32 -9.78 26.04
N PRO A 55 6.56 -8.46 25.91
CA PRO A 55 6.64 -7.57 27.07
C PRO A 55 5.40 -7.49 27.98
N PRO A 56 4.15 -7.47 27.47
CA PRO A 56 2.97 -7.27 28.33
C PRO A 56 2.42 -8.57 28.92
N ILE A 57 3.09 -9.72 28.70
CA ILE A 57 2.50 -11.01 29.02
C ILE A 57 2.60 -11.36 30.50
N ASP A 58 1.52 -11.92 31.06
CA ASP A 58 1.57 -12.62 32.33
C ASP A 58 1.89 -14.10 32.07
N LEU A 59 3.10 -14.54 32.43
CA LEU A 59 3.58 -15.91 32.21
C LEU A 59 2.79 -16.96 33.00
N SER A 60 2.03 -16.58 34.03
CA SER A 60 1.18 -17.50 34.78
C SER A 60 -0.07 -17.93 34.00
N LEU A 61 -0.44 -17.19 32.96
CA LEU A 61 -1.65 -17.40 32.17
C LEU A 61 -1.40 -18.12 30.84
N VAL A 62 -0.14 -18.41 30.51
CA VAL A 62 0.25 -18.87 29.16
C VAL A 62 1.28 -19.99 29.18
N ASN A 63 1.29 -20.81 28.12
CA ASN A 63 2.35 -21.77 27.87
C ASN A 63 3.56 -21.05 27.25
N LYS A 64 4.64 -20.93 28.02
CA LYS A 64 5.80 -20.08 27.69
C LYS A 64 6.46 -20.32 26.32
N ASP A 65 6.46 -21.56 25.83
CA ASP A 65 7.17 -21.97 24.61
C ASP A 65 6.27 -21.98 23.36
N GLU A 66 4.97 -21.68 23.52
CA GLU A 66 4.04 -21.50 22.40
C GLU A 66 4.37 -20.23 21.60
N ASN A 67 3.96 -20.25 20.34
CA ASN A 67 4.03 -19.07 19.48
C ASN A 67 2.99 -18.03 19.93
N ALA A 68 3.32 -16.76 19.73
CA ALA A 68 2.37 -15.67 19.86
C ALA A 68 1.26 -15.77 18.80
N ILE A 69 0.03 -15.45 19.19
CA ILE A 69 -1.06 -15.15 18.26
C ILE A 69 -0.85 -13.71 17.76
N TYR A 70 -0.04 -13.57 16.71
CA TYR A 70 0.39 -12.26 16.21
C TYR A 70 -0.59 -11.68 15.19
N PHE A 71 -1.60 -10.95 15.67
CA PHE A 71 -2.58 -10.25 14.83
C PHE A 71 -2.28 -8.75 14.65
N LEU A 72 -0.98 -8.42 14.47
CA LEU A 72 -0.52 -7.05 14.24
C LEU A 72 0.33 -6.90 12.96
N GLY A 73 0.27 -7.89 12.06
CA GLY A 73 0.98 -7.85 10.77
C GLY A 73 0.53 -6.71 9.83
N ASN A 74 -0.67 -6.17 10.06
CA ASN A 74 -1.20 -4.99 9.38
C ASN A 74 -0.51 -3.68 9.81
N SER A 75 0.27 -3.69 10.88
CA SER A 75 1.03 -2.52 11.38
C SER A 75 2.53 -2.76 11.25
N LEU A 76 3.01 -3.91 11.73
CA LEU A 76 4.39 -4.34 11.57
C LEU A 76 4.40 -5.82 11.19
N GLY A 77 4.81 -6.11 9.96
CA GLY A 77 4.92 -7.46 9.43
C GLY A 77 6.01 -8.28 10.12
N LEU A 78 5.79 -9.59 10.28
CA LEU A 78 6.79 -10.50 10.85
C LEU A 78 8.03 -10.57 9.96
N GLN A 79 9.20 -10.75 10.55
CA GLN A 79 10.46 -10.79 9.81
C GLN A 79 10.57 -12.10 8.99
N PRO A 80 10.77 -12.04 7.65
CA PRO A 80 11.17 -13.20 6.88
C PRO A 80 12.56 -13.70 7.29
N LYS A 81 12.72 -15.03 7.44
CA LYS A 81 13.98 -15.65 7.88
C LYS A 81 15.18 -15.34 6.98
N MET A 82 14.93 -15.01 5.71
CA MET A 82 15.96 -14.68 4.72
C MET A 82 16.48 -13.24 4.78
N VAL A 83 15.86 -12.34 5.55
CA VAL A 83 16.30 -10.92 5.64
C VAL A 83 17.78 -10.83 5.98
N LYS A 84 18.24 -11.60 6.98
CA LYS A 84 19.66 -11.60 7.39
C LYS A 84 20.58 -12.02 6.24
N THR A 85 20.25 -13.10 5.55
CA THR A 85 21.03 -13.61 4.42
C THR A 85 21.17 -12.57 3.30
N TYR A 86 20.08 -11.87 2.97
CA TYR A 86 20.09 -10.88 1.88
C TYR A 86 20.90 -9.63 2.25
N LEU A 87 20.92 -9.26 3.53
CA LEU A 87 21.78 -8.20 4.04
C LEU A 87 23.26 -8.61 3.98
N GLU A 88 23.58 -9.83 4.43
CA GLU A 88 24.95 -10.37 4.41
C GLU A 88 25.52 -10.41 2.98
N GLU A 89 24.72 -10.77 1.96
CA GLU A 89 25.15 -10.72 0.54
C GLU A 89 25.70 -9.34 0.13
N GLU A 90 25.01 -8.25 0.49
CA GLU A 90 25.41 -6.89 0.11
C GLU A 90 26.52 -6.34 1.02
N LEU A 91 26.54 -6.70 2.31
CA LEU A 91 27.63 -6.36 3.23
C LEU A 91 28.94 -7.02 2.79
N ASP A 92 28.90 -8.29 2.39
CA ASP A 92 30.06 -9.01 1.88
C ASP A 92 30.56 -8.42 0.56
N LYS A 93 29.64 -8.07 -0.35
CA LYS A 93 29.99 -7.37 -1.59
C LYS A 93 30.67 -6.04 -1.29
N TRP A 94 30.13 -5.26 -0.35
CA TRP A 94 30.71 -3.98 0.05
C TRP A 94 32.11 -4.15 0.65
N ALA A 95 32.28 -5.08 1.58
CA ALA A 95 33.57 -5.37 2.19
C ALA A 95 34.61 -5.84 1.17
N LYS A 96 34.19 -6.64 0.18
CA LYS A 96 35.10 -7.27 -0.78
C LYS A 96 35.52 -6.36 -1.93
N ILE A 97 34.58 -5.60 -2.49
CA ILE A 97 34.80 -4.85 -3.75
C ILE A 97 34.41 -3.37 -3.68
N ALA A 98 33.97 -2.88 -2.52
CA ALA A 98 33.69 -1.45 -2.30
C ALA A 98 32.87 -0.82 -3.46
N ALA A 99 33.37 0.29 -4.03
CA ALA A 99 32.68 1.06 -5.07
C ALA A 99 32.32 0.26 -6.33
N TYR A 100 33.05 -0.80 -6.68
CA TYR A 100 32.70 -1.66 -7.82
C TYR A 100 31.32 -2.32 -7.65
N GLY A 101 30.85 -2.47 -6.40
CA GLY A 101 29.50 -2.96 -6.08
C GLY A 101 28.35 -2.10 -6.64
N HIS A 102 28.63 -0.86 -7.07
CA HIS A 102 27.67 -0.02 -7.78
C HIS A 102 27.17 -0.66 -9.08
N GLU A 103 28.04 -1.36 -9.80
CA GLU A 103 27.79 -1.84 -11.17
C GLU A 103 27.66 -3.36 -11.28
N VAL A 104 28.03 -4.12 -10.23
CA VAL A 104 28.11 -5.59 -10.30
C VAL A 104 27.34 -6.32 -9.20
N GLY A 105 27.15 -7.62 -9.41
CA GLY A 105 26.52 -8.54 -8.48
C GLY A 105 25.03 -8.74 -8.77
N LYS A 106 24.34 -9.43 -7.85
CA LYS A 106 22.90 -9.71 -7.97
C LYS A 106 22.03 -8.45 -7.92
N ARG A 107 22.47 -7.44 -7.16
CA ARG A 107 21.80 -6.15 -6.98
C ARG A 107 22.82 -5.01 -7.14
N PRO A 108 23.24 -4.65 -8.37
CA PRO A 108 24.08 -3.48 -8.58
C PRO A 108 23.46 -2.25 -7.90
N TRP A 109 24.19 -1.53 -7.06
CA TRP A 109 23.58 -0.52 -6.19
C TRP A 109 23.01 0.69 -6.95
N ILE A 110 23.43 0.93 -8.20
CA ILE A 110 22.86 1.98 -9.05
C ILE A 110 21.41 1.68 -9.45
N THR A 111 21.07 0.39 -9.61
CA THR A 111 19.76 -0.10 -10.07
C THR A 111 19.13 -1.06 -9.06
N GLY A 112 19.49 -0.93 -7.78
CA GLY A 112 19.11 -1.90 -6.75
C GLY A 112 17.60 -2.01 -6.56
N ASP A 113 16.91 -0.88 -6.64
CA ASP A 113 15.45 -0.75 -6.71
C ASP A 113 14.87 -1.42 -7.96
N GLU A 114 15.41 -1.12 -9.14
CA GLU A 114 14.96 -1.67 -10.41
C GLU A 114 15.17 -3.21 -10.50
N THR A 115 16.17 -3.76 -9.82
CA THR A 115 16.42 -5.23 -9.86
C THR A 115 15.32 -6.06 -9.21
N ILE A 116 14.52 -5.47 -8.32
CA ILE A 116 13.45 -6.17 -7.59
C ILE A 116 12.06 -5.63 -7.89
N VAL A 117 11.93 -4.52 -8.63
CA VAL A 117 10.64 -3.91 -8.96
C VAL A 117 9.71 -4.88 -9.70
N GLY A 118 10.28 -5.81 -10.49
CA GLY A 118 9.52 -6.85 -11.17
C GLY A 118 8.71 -7.76 -10.23
N LEU A 119 9.13 -7.92 -8.97
CA LEU A 119 8.41 -8.69 -7.96
C LEU A 119 7.14 -7.99 -7.45
N MET A 120 6.97 -6.71 -7.74
CA MET A 120 5.78 -5.94 -7.34
C MET A 120 4.67 -5.96 -8.38
N LYS A 121 4.95 -6.36 -9.62
CA LYS A 121 3.99 -6.25 -10.75
C LYS A 121 2.66 -6.92 -10.45
N ASP A 122 2.71 -8.15 -9.93
CA ASP A 122 1.52 -8.94 -9.63
C ASP A 122 0.84 -8.49 -8.32
N ILE A 123 1.61 -7.85 -7.42
CA ILE A 123 1.08 -7.36 -6.14
C ILE A 123 0.23 -6.10 -6.35
N VAL A 124 0.63 -5.22 -7.27
CA VAL A 124 -0.09 -3.97 -7.55
C VAL A 124 -0.84 -3.95 -8.89
N GLY A 125 -0.61 -4.96 -9.74
CA GLY A 125 -1.16 -5.02 -11.09
C GLY A 125 -0.76 -3.82 -11.96
N ALA A 126 0.55 -3.61 -12.08
CA ALA A 126 1.14 -2.55 -12.91
C ALA A 126 2.46 -3.01 -13.55
N SER A 127 2.88 -2.32 -14.62
CA SER A 127 4.15 -2.61 -15.28
C SER A 127 5.35 -2.06 -14.49
N GLU A 128 6.55 -2.57 -14.75
CA GLU A 128 7.78 -2.12 -14.06
C GLU A 128 8.06 -0.62 -14.25
N LYS A 129 7.71 -0.07 -15.41
CA LYS A 129 7.90 1.36 -15.71
C LYS A 129 6.95 2.28 -14.94
N GLU A 130 5.87 1.73 -14.40
CA GLU A 130 4.88 2.47 -13.63
C GLU A 130 5.16 2.44 -12.13
N ILE A 131 6.14 1.66 -11.68
CA ILE A 131 6.45 1.42 -10.26
C ILE A 131 7.84 1.95 -9.94
N ALA A 132 7.97 2.69 -8.83
CA ALA A 132 9.26 3.05 -8.25
C ALA A 132 9.32 2.61 -6.78
N LEU A 133 10.43 1.98 -6.39
CA LEU A 133 10.71 1.62 -4.99
C LEU A 133 11.69 2.64 -4.41
N MET A 134 11.19 3.57 -3.61
CA MET A 134 11.97 4.71 -3.14
C MET A 134 11.41 5.32 -1.85
N ASN A 135 12.29 6.01 -1.12
CA ASN A 135 11.96 6.88 0.02
C ASN A 135 11.07 6.21 1.09
N ALA A 136 10.19 7.00 1.71
CA ALA A 136 9.15 6.59 2.64
C ALA A 136 7.77 6.99 2.10
N LEU A 137 6.70 6.39 2.65
CA LEU A 137 5.33 6.51 2.15
C LEU A 137 4.88 7.97 1.98
N THR A 138 4.88 8.75 3.07
CA THR A 138 4.43 10.14 3.03
C THR A 138 5.33 11.03 2.17
N ILE A 139 6.63 10.71 2.08
CA ILE A 139 7.54 11.42 1.17
C ILE A 139 7.10 11.20 -0.28
N ASN A 140 6.83 9.95 -0.68
CA ASN A 140 6.32 9.65 -2.02
C ASN A 140 4.98 10.32 -2.27
N LEU A 141 4.08 10.35 -1.27
CA LEU A 141 2.81 11.05 -1.38
C LEU A 141 3.00 12.54 -1.69
N HIS A 142 3.93 13.21 -1.01
CA HIS A 142 4.26 14.61 -1.30
C HIS A 142 4.81 14.80 -2.72
N LEU A 143 5.73 13.94 -3.17
CA LEU A 143 6.31 14.03 -4.52
C LEU A 143 5.24 13.90 -5.61
N LEU A 144 4.30 12.97 -5.41
CA LEU A 144 3.15 12.76 -6.31
C LEU A 144 2.22 13.98 -6.28
N LEU A 145 1.81 14.43 -5.10
CA LEU A 145 0.90 15.58 -4.97
C LEU A 145 1.49 16.87 -5.55
N LEU A 146 2.78 17.14 -5.41
CA LEU A 146 3.42 18.31 -6.04
C LEU A 146 3.26 18.34 -7.57
N SER A 147 3.09 17.18 -8.20
CA SER A 147 2.96 17.06 -9.67
C SER A 147 1.50 16.96 -10.13
N PHE A 148 0.65 16.28 -9.34
CA PHE A 148 -0.76 16.04 -9.65
C PHE A 148 -1.71 17.14 -9.15
N PHE A 149 -1.45 17.70 -7.96
CA PHE A 149 -2.27 18.77 -7.39
C PHE A 149 -1.86 20.13 -7.97
N LYS A 150 -2.60 20.57 -8.99
CA LYS A 150 -2.40 21.85 -9.68
C LYS A 150 -3.66 22.71 -9.55
N PRO A 151 -3.90 23.32 -8.38
CA PRO A 151 -5.15 24.03 -8.12
C PRO A 151 -5.32 25.25 -9.04
N THR A 152 -6.57 25.54 -9.37
CA THR A 152 -7.02 26.70 -10.15
C THR A 152 -8.22 27.35 -9.44
N PRO A 153 -8.63 28.59 -9.79
CA PRO A 153 -9.80 29.21 -9.16
C PRO A 153 -11.09 28.40 -9.29
N LYS A 154 -11.23 27.54 -10.30
CA LYS A 154 -12.40 26.69 -10.51
C LYS A 154 -12.27 25.30 -9.86
N ARG A 155 -11.05 24.78 -9.75
CA ARG A 155 -10.76 23.39 -9.34
C ARG A 155 -9.53 23.37 -8.43
N TYR A 156 -9.76 23.29 -7.13
CA TYR A 156 -8.72 23.46 -6.11
C TYR A 156 -8.88 22.56 -4.87
N LYS A 157 -10.00 21.85 -4.74
CA LYS A 157 -10.21 20.98 -3.57
C LYS A 157 -9.42 19.69 -3.68
N ILE A 158 -9.05 19.13 -2.52
CA ILE A 158 -8.64 17.74 -2.37
C ILE A 158 -9.75 17.00 -1.62
N LEU A 159 -10.24 15.90 -2.18
CA LEU A 159 -11.27 15.04 -1.57
C LEU A 159 -10.60 13.83 -0.91
N LEU A 160 -10.94 13.58 0.36
CA LEU A 160 -10.46 12.44 1.16
C LEU A 160 -11.55 11.93 2.12
N GLU A 161 -11.35 10.77 2.75
CA GLU A 161 -12.16 10.32 3.87
C GLU A 161 -11.89 11.14 5.16
N ALA A 162 -12.93 11.36 5.96
CA ALA A 162 -12.76 11.93 7.29
C ALA A 162 -12.05 10.94 8.21
N LYS A 163 -11.24 11.45 9.14
CA LYS A 163 -10.38 10.64 10.03
C LYS A 163 -9.41 9.72 9.26
N ALA A 164 -8.98 10.14 8.07
CA ALA A 164 -7.84 9.55 7.37
C ALA A 164 -6.61 9.40 8.29
N PHE A 165 -5.66 8.56 7.88
CA PHE A 165 -4.45 8.36 8.66
C PHE A 165 -3.75 9.73 8.90
N PRO A 166 -3.24 10.00 10.12
CA PRO A 166 -2.79 11.35 10.46
C PRO A 166 -1.72 11.90 9.51
N SER A 167 -0.80 11.06 9.03
CA SER A 167 0.24 11.52 8.12
C SER A 167 -0.29 11.99 6.77
N ASP A 168 -1.30 11.32 6.21
CA ASP A 168 -1.98 11.69 4.97
C ASP A 168 -2.76 12.99 5.15
N HIS A 169 -3.46 13.11 6.29
CA HIS A 169 -4.15 14.34 6.67
C HIS A 169 -3.19 15.54 6.69
N TYR A 170 -2.05 15.42 7.38
CA TYR A 170 -1.04 16.46 7.43
C TYR A 170 -0.38 16.74 6.08
N ALA A 171 -0.18 15.69 5.26
CA ALA A 171 0.37 15.85 3.91
C ALA A 171 -0.58 16.68 3.02
N ILE A 172 -1.88 16.38 3.05
CA ILE A 172 -2.89 17.12 2.29
C ILE A 172 -3.01 18.55 2.81
N GLU A 173 -3.09 18.75 4.13
CA GLU A 173 -3.19 20.08 4.74
C GLU A 173 -1.99 20.96 4.35
N SER A 174 -0.77 20.43 4.45
CA SER A 174 0.45 21.17 4.08
C SER A 174 0.58 21.43 2.57
N GLN A 175 0.06 20.54 1.71
CA GLN A 175 -0.04 20.81 0.26
C GLN A 175 -1.00 21.96 -0.02
N LEU A 176 -2.15 22.02 0.64
CA LEU A 176 -3.08 23.13 0.50
C LEU A 176 -2.46 24.46 0.99
N GLN A 177 -1.75 24.43 2.13
CA GLN A 177 -1.00 25.59 2.65
C GLN A 177 0.09 26.05 1.69
N LEU A 178 0.80 25.13 1.04
CA LEU A 178 1.84 25.44 0.05
C LEU A 178 1.32 26.28 -1.11
N HIS A 179 0.04 26.09 -1.47
CA HIS A 179 -0.65 26.88 -2.50
C HIS A 179 -1.43 28.09 -1.94
N GLY A 180 -1.33 28.38 -0.64
CA GLY A 180 -2.02 29.49 0.01
C GLY A 180 -3.54 29.34 0.06
N LEU A 181 -4.05 28.10 0.00
CA LEU A 181 -5.49 27.81 -0.01
C LEU A 181 -6.05 27.77 1.42
N ASN A 182 -7.32 28.18 1.56
CA ASN A 182 -8.04 28.02 2.82
C ASN A 182 -8.33 26.52 3.06
N ILE A 183 -7.90 25.99 4.21
CA ILE A 183 -8.02 24.57 4.55
C ILE A 183 -9.48 24.12 4.66
N GLU A 184 -10.32 24.89 5.36
CA GLU A 184 -11.73 24.53 5.58
C GLU A 184 -12.51 24.44 4.26
N GLU A 185 -12.19 25.30 3.30
CA GLU A 185 -12.85 25.34 2.00
C GLU A 185 -12.29 24.31 0.99
N SER A 186 -11.00 23.97 1.13
CA SER A 186 -10.25 23.20 0.11
C SER A 186 -10.02 21.74 0.51
N MET A 187 -10.04 21.42 1.80
CA MET A 187 -9.87 20.06 2.31
C MET A 187 -11.23 19.38 2.51
N ARG A 188 -11.75 18.76 1.46
CA ARG A 188 -13.09 18.18 1.46
C ARG A 188 -13.07 16.77 2.04
N THR A 189 -13.60 16.60 3.26
CA THR A 189 -13.63 15.29 3.95
C THR A 189 -15.00 14.62 3.94
N ILE A 190 -15.10 13.36 3.50
CA ILE A 190 -16.37 12.59 3.56
C ILE A 190 -16.52 11.93 4.93
N LYS A 191 -17.61 12.23 5.64
CA LYS A 191 -17.92 11.67 6.96
C LYS A 191 -18.95 10.55 6.83
N PRO A 192 -18.90 9.52 7.70
CA PRO A 192 -19.96 8.53 7.75
C PRO A 192 -21.29 9.16 8.19
N ARG A 193 -22.39 8.48 7.91
CA ARG A 193 -23.72 8.88 8.41
C ARG A 193 -23.76 8.75 9.93
N GLU A 194 -24.70 9.45 10.57
CA GLU A 194 -24.88 9.36 12.02
C GLU A 194 -25.14 7.90 12.44
N GLY A 195 -24.38 7.42 13.42
CA GLY A 195 -24.43 6.03 13.87
C GLY A 195 -23.60 5.03 13.05
N GLU A 196 -22.89 5.48 12.00
CA GLU A 196 -22.00 4.65 11.19
C GLU A 196 -20.53 5.08 11.39
N GLU A 197 -19.60 4.12 11.22
CA GLU A 197 -18.16 4.38 11.22
C GLU A 197 -17.54 4.27 9.81
N THR A 198 -18.13 3.45 8.96
CA THR A 198 -17.72 3.23 7.56
C THR A 198 -18.48 4.13 6.60
N LEU A 199 -17.90 4.41 5.44
CA LEU A 199 -18.58 5.16 4.38
C LEU A 199 -19.37 4.23 3.48
N ARG A 200 -20.56 4.63 3.07
CA ARG A 200 -21.28 3.92 2.02
C ARG A 200 -20.77 4.38 0.66
N ILE A 201 -20.62 3.46 -0.29
CA ILE A 201 -20.06 3.80 -1.60
C ILE A 201 -20.96 4.80 -2.34
N GLU A 202 -22.27 4.68 -2.22
CA GLU A 202 -23.23 5.61 -2.81
C GLU A 202 -23.03 7.06 -2.33
N ASP A 203 -22.66 7.25 -1.06
CA ASP A 203 -22.40 8.58 -0.49
C ASP A 203 -21.11 9.18 -1.06
N ILE A 204 -20.07 8.35 -1.24
CA ILE A 204 -18.81 8.75 -1.87
C ILE A 204 -19.08 9.19 -3.31
N LEU A 205 -19.80 8.36 -4.08
CA LEU A 205 -20.11 8.64 -5.48
C LEU A 205 -21.00 9.89 -5.64
N GLU A 206 -21.97 10.09 -4.74
CA GLU A 206 -22.83 11.28 -4.75
C GLU A 206 -22.02 12.57 -4.51
N VAL A 207 -21.07 12.55 -3.56
CA VAL A 207 -20.18 13.70 -3.32
C VAL A 207 -19.31 13.99 -4.55
N ILE A 208 -18.73 12.96 -5.16
CA ILE A 208 -17.91 13.11 -6.37
C ILE A 208 -18.76 13.71 -7.51
N GLU A 209 -19.97 13.22 -7.72
CA GLU A 209 -20.83 13.74 -8.78
C GLU A 209 -21.19 15.22 -8.56
N LYS A 210 -21.56 15.58 -7.33
CA LYS A 210 -22.00 16.94 -6.98
C LYS A 210 -20.86 17.96 -6.94
N GLU A 211 -19.68 17.57 -6.45
CA GLU A 211 -18.58 18.51 -6.17
C GLU A 211 -17.38 18.35 -7.10
N GLY A 212 -17.36 17.31 -7.95
CA GLY A 212 -16.22 16.89 -8.74
C GLY A 212 -15.61 17.96 -9.64
N ASP A 213 -16.42 18.88 -10.18
CA ASP A 213 -15.90 19.96 -11.03
C ASP A 213 -14.96 20.93 -10.28
N SER A 214 -15.07 20.98 -8.95
CA SER A 214 -14.22 21.80 -8.06
C SER A 214 -13.06 21.02 -7.42
N ILE A 215 -13.01 19.70 -7.60
CA ILE A 215 -12.01 18.82 -7.00
C ILE A 215 -10.85 18.60 -7.99
N ALA A 216 -9.64 18.95 -7.58
CA ALA A 216 -8.43 18.72 -8.37
C ALA A 216 -7.95 17.27 -8.24
N VAL A 217 -7.89 16.79 -7.00
CA VAL A 217 -7.38 15.46 -6.65
C VAL A 217 -8.35 14.79 -5.67
N ILE A 218 -8.69 13.54 -5.94
CA ILE A 218 -9.26 12.61 -4.96
C ILE A 218 -8.09 11.77 -4.44
N LEU A 219 -7.90 11.77 -3.13
CA LEU A 219 -6.89 11.00 -2.45
C LEU A 219 -7.52 10.24 -1.29
N PHE A 220 -7.70 8.93 -1.48
CA PHE A 220 -8.31 8.03 -0.52
C PHE A 220 -7.31 6.98 -0.05
N SER A 221 -7.49 6.42 1.14
CA SER A 221 -6.88 5.12 1.42
C SER A 221 -7.50 4.03 0.55
N GLY A 222 -6.74 2.99 0.20
CA GLY A 222 -7.30 1.78 -0.41
C GLY A 222 -8.07 0.96 0.63
N VAL A 223 -7.46 0.78 1.80
CA VAL A 223 -8.09 0.20 2.99
C VAL A 223 -7.90 1.17 4.15
N HIS A 224 -9.00 1.56 4.80
CA HIS A 224 -8.95 2.50 5.91
C HIS A 224 -8.33 1.85 7.15
N PHE A 225 -7.31 2.49 7.74
CA PHE A 225 -6.44 1.89 8.76
C PHE A 225 -7.16 1.44 10.04
N TYR A 226 -8.23 2.16 10.43
CA TYR A 226 -8.95 1.92 11.67
C TYR A 226 -10.15 0.99 11.49
N THR A 227 -11.03 1.31 10.53
CA THR A 227 -12.28 0.56 10.30
C THR A 227 -12.05 -0.72 9.51
N GLY A 228 -10.90 -0.88 8.85
CA GLY A 228 -10.61 -2.01 7.97
C GLY A 228 -11.42 -1.99 6.66
N GLN A 229 -12.14 -0.90 6.37
CA GLN A 229 -12.95 -0.79 5.17
C GLN A 229 -12.05 -0.77 3.92
N HIS A 230 -12.22 -1.75 3.03
CA HIS A 230 -11.66 -1.74 1.68
C HIS A 230 -12.59 -0.93 0.77
N PHE A 231 -12.12 0.22 0.29
CA PHE A 231 -12.88 1.05 -0.63
C PHE A 231 -12.86 0.47 -2.05
N ASN A 232 -13.93 0.70 -2.80
CA ASN A 232 -14.00 0.25 -4.20
C ASN A 232 -13.16 1.18 -5.10
N ILE A 233 -11.86 0.89 -5.16
CA ILE A 233 -10.85 1.64 -5.93
C ILE A 233 -11.32 1.92 -7.37
N PRO A 234 -11.68 0.92 -8.21
CA PRO A 234 -12.06 1.19 -9.59
C PRO A 234 -13.32 2.05 -9.73
N ALA A 235 -14.30 1.93 -8.81
CA ALA A 235 -15.50 2.76 -8.85
C ALA A 235 -15.18 4.24 -8.53
N ILE A 236 -14.36 4.48 -7.50
CA ILE A 236 -13.94 5.84 -7.10
C ILE A 236 -13.07 6.46 -8.21
N THR A 237 -12.13 5.69 -8.79
CA THR A 237 -11.30 6.13 -9.92
C THR A 237 -12.15 6.58 -11.09
N LYS A 238 -13.09 5.74 -11.55
CA LYS A 238 -13.96 6.08 -12.69
C LYS A 238 -14.83 7.30 -12.41
N ALA A 239 -15.41 7.39 -11.21
CA ALA A 239 -16.27 8.51 -10.85
C ALA A 239 -15.49 9.84 -10.81
N GLY A 240 -14.29 9.86 -10.20
CA GLY A 240 -13.47 11.05 -10.16
C GLY A 240 -13.01 11.50 -11.54
N GLN A 241 -12.52 10.58 -12.35
CA GLN A 241 -12.06 10.88 -13.71
C GLN A 241 -13.19 11.36 -14.62
N ALA A 242 -14.42 10.85 -14.44
CA ALA A 242 -15.59 11.35 -15.17
C ALA A 242 -15.89 12.84 -14.90
N LYS A 243 -15.46 13.36 -13.74
CA LYS A 243 -15.56 14.77 -13.36
C LYS A 243 -14.26 15.56 -13.61
N GLY A 244 -13.27 14.94 -14.25
CA GLY A 244 -11.97 15.55 -14.56
C GLY A 244 -11.00 15.64 -13.38
N CYS A 245 -11.24 14.91 -12.29
CA CYS A 245 -10.32 14.80 -11.16
C CYS A 245 -9.18 13.82 -11.49
N TYR A 246 -7.99 14.05 -10.93
CA TYR A 246 -7.03 12.96 -10.73
C TYR A 246 -7.46 12.14 -9.51
N VAL A 247 -7.31 10.82 -9.57
CA VAL A 247 -7.66 9.92 -8.46
C VAL A 247 -6.45 9.08 -8.10
N GLY A 248 -5.95 9.26 -6.87
CA GLY A 248 -4.87 8.48 -6.32
C GLY A 248 -5.19 7.89 -4.96
N PHE A 249 -4.37 6.93 -4.55
CA PHE A 249 -4.61 6.17 -3.32
C PHE A 249 -3.36 5.99 -2.47
N ASP A 250 -3.53 6.13 -1.15
CA ASP A 250 -2.61 5.52 -0.18
C ASP A 250 -2.98 4.04 0.01
N LEU A 251 -2.07 3.16 -0.37
CA LEU A 251 -2.27 1.71 -0.38
C LEU A 251 -1.56 1.01 0.79
N ALA A 252 -1.21 1.72 1.87
CA ALA A 252 -0.46 1.16 2.98
C ALA A 252 -1.09 -0.08 3.62
N HIS A 253 -2.42 -0.14 3.70
CA HIS A 253 -3.16 -1.31 4.21
C HIS A 253 -3.72 -2.21 3.10
N ALA A 254 -3.51 -1.86 1.83
CA ALA A 254 -4.02 -2.60 0.68
C ALA A 254 -2.93 -3.49 0.05
N VAL A 255 -1.72 -2.95 -0.14
CA VAL A 255 -0.62 -3.66 -0.80
C VAL A 255 -0.24 -4.93 -0.05
N GLY A 256 -0.20 -6.07 -0.75
CA GLY A 256 0.07 -7.38 -0.15
C GLY A 256 -1.06 -7.93 0.74
N ASN A 257 -2.23 -7.28 0.77
CA ASN A 257 -3.40 -7.70 1.55
C ASN A 257 -4.60 -8.01 0.62
N VAL A 258 -5.04 -7.02 -0.15
CA VAL A 258 -6.11 -7.17 -1.15
C VAL A 258 -5.49 -7.21 -2.54
N GLU A 259 -6.17 -7.84 -3.49
CA GLU A 259 -5.76 -7.81 -4.89
C GLU A 259 -5.88 -6.38 -5.45
N LEU A 260 -4.89 -5.97 -6.24
CA LEU A 260 -4.81 -4.65 -6.84
C LEU A 260 -4.54 -4.80 -8.35
N ASN A 261 -5.21 -3.99 -9.16
CA ASN A 261 -4.99 -3.92 -10.61
C ASN A 261 -4.89 -2.47 -11.05
N LEU A 262 -3.89 -1.74 -10.53
CA LEU A 262 -3.81 -0.28 -10.63
C LEU A 262 -3.81 0.24 -12.08
N HIS A 263 -3.08 -0.45 -12.97
CA HIS A 263 -3.05 -0.11 -14.40
C HIS A 263 -4.43 -0.29 -15.04
N ASP A 264 -5.01 -1.49 -14.94
CA ASP A 264 -6.28 -1.82 -15.60
C ASP A 264 -7.47 -1.05 -15.01
N TRP A 265 -7.41 -0.68 -13.73
CA TRP A 265 -8.39 0.21 -13.11
C TRP A 265 -8.24 1.67 -13.51
N GLY A 266 -7.14 2.02 -14.17
CA GLY A 266 -6.87 3.36 -14.67
C GLY A 266 -6.52 4.35 -13.57
N VAL A 267 -6.07 3.89 -12.39
CA VAL A 267 -5.67 4.76 -11.25
C VAL A 267 -4.61 5.75 -11.72
N ASP A 268 -4.65 7.01 -11.27
CA ASP A 268 -3.69 8.02 -11.78
C ASP A 268 -2.33 7.91 -11.10
N PHE A 269 -2.33 7.74 -9.77
CA PHE A 269 -1.13 7.50 -8.97
C PHE A 269 -1.46 6.75 -7.68
N ALA A 270 -0.48 6.13 -7.05
CA ALA A 270 -0.63 5.56 -5.72
C ALA A 270 0.71 5.53 -4.97
N CYS A 271 0.67 5.34 -3.66
CA CYS A 271 1.87 5.11 -2.85
C CYS A 271 1.57 4.10 -1.74
N TRP A 272 2.60 3.41 -1.25
CA TRP A 272 2.47 2.45 -0.14
C TRP A 272 3.75 2.33 0.67
N CYS A 273 3.64 1.84 1.91
CA CYS A 273 4.78 1.40 2.69
C CYS A 273 5.03 -0.11 2.51
N SER A 274 6.21 -0.58 2.90
CA SER A 274 6.60 -2.00 2.79
C SER A 274 6.66 -2.75 4.13
N TYR A 275 6.50 -2.07 5.25
CA TYR A 275 6.73 -2.66 6.58
C TYR A 275 5.49 -3.30 7.21
N LYS A 276 4.32 -3.18 6.58
CA LYS A 276 3.05 -3.83 6.98
C LYS A 276 2.98 -5.23 6.35
N TYR A 277 2.00 -5.50 5.50
CA TYR A 277 1.81 -6.80 4.85
C TYR A 277 2.96 -7.26 3.95
N LEU A 278 3.78 -6.33 3.46
CA LEU A 278 4.99 -6.65 2.68
C LEU A 278 6.20 -7.04 3.55
N ASN A 279 6.10 -6.98 4.88
CA ASN A 279 7.05 -7.56 5.83
C ASN A 279 8.52 -7.08 5.70
N ALA A 280 8.77 -5.85 5.24
CA ALA A 280 10.12 -5.34 4.98
C ALA A 280 10.87 -4.80 6.22
N GLY A 281 10.25 -4.80 7.41
CA GLY A 281 10.80 -4.23 8.63
C GLY A 281 10.58 -2.71 8.78
N ALA A 282 10.59 -2.23 10.02
CA ALA A 282 10.16 -0.87 10.37
C ALA A 282 10.86 0.22 9.55
N GLY A 283 10.08 1.10 8.91
CA GLY A 283 10.62 2.19 8.08
C GLY A 283 11.26 1.72 6.76
N GLY A 284 10.98 0.50 6.32
CA GLY A 284 11.45 -0.04 5.03
C GLY A 284 11.06 0.84 3.84
N ILE A 285 11.81 0.66 2.74
CA ILE A 285 11.64 1.43 1.49
C ILE A 285 10.20 1.39 0.99
N ALA A 286 9.63 2.55 0.67
CA ALA A 286 8.26 2.67 0.18
C ALA A 286 8.15 2.42 -1.32
N GLY A 287 6.92 2.39 -1.83
CA GLY A 287 6.64 2.33 -3.26
C GLY A 287 5.78 3.51 -3.72
N ALA A 288 5.89 3.83 -5.00
CA ALA A 288 5.06 4.76 -5.72
C ALA A 288 4.63 4.14 -7.06
N PHE A 289 3.42 4.46 -7.48
CA PHE A 289 2.87 4.12 -8.79
C PHE A 289 2.43 5.39 -9.51
N VAL A 290 2.75 5.50 -10.79
CA VAL A 290 2.18 6.49 -11.71
C VAL A 290 1.82 5.77 -12.99
N HIS A 291 0.56 5.88 -13.41
CA HIS A 291 0.10 5.22 -14.60
C HIS A 291 0.81 5.75 -15.85
N GLU A 292 1.20 4.85 -16.76
CA GLU A 292 1.95 5.17 -17.97
C GLU A 292 1.28 6.22 -18.88
N LYS A 293 -0.06 6.37 -18.82
CA LYS A 293 -0.79 7.42 -19.54
C LYS A 293 -0.32 8.84 -19.19
N HIS A 294 0.36 9.00 -18.04
CA HIS A 294 0.88 10.27 -17.53
C HIS A 294 2.38 10.49 -17.81
N ALA A 295 3.10 9.52 -18.37
CA ALA A 295 4.57 9.55 -18.52
C ALA A 295 5.11 10.80 -19.25
N HIS A 296 4.34 11.34 -20.19
CA HIS A 296 4.74 12.50 -21.00
C HIS A 296 4.07 13.82 -20.59
N THR A 297 3.02 13.79 -19.76
CA THR A 297 2.19 14.96 -19.44
C THR A 297 2.29 15.40 -17.98
N ILE A 298 2.56 14.48 -17.06
CA ILE A 298 2.86 14.78 -15.66
C ILE A 298 4.38 14.63 -15.48
N LYS A 299 5.01 15.69 -14.96
CA LYS A 299 6.45 15.76 -14.75
C LYS A 299 6.74 15.94 -13.26
N PRO A 300 7.84 15.34 -12.75
CA PRO A 300 8.23 15.52 -11.37
C PRO A 300 8.47 17.01 -11.07
N ALA A 301 7.84 17.51 -10.02
CA ALA A 301 8.07 18.89 -9.55
C ALA A 301 9.48 19.09 -8.98
N LEU A 302 10.05 18.06 -8.35
CA LEU A 302 11.39 18.06 -7.79
C LEU A 302 12.24 17.03 -8.53
N VAL A 303 13.35 17.48 -9.11
CA VAL A 303 14.24 16.64 -9.92
C VAL A 303 15.58 16.45 -9.21
N GLY A 304 16.06 15.21 -9.19
CA GLY A 304 17.43 14.85 -8.81
C GLY A 304 18.07 13.96 -9.87
N TRP A 305 19.39 13.77 -9.79
CA TRP A 305 20.15 13.06 -10.83
C TRP A 305 19.72 11.61 -11.08
N PHE A 306 19.11 10.91 -10.12
CA PHE A 306 18.56 9.57 -10.33
C PHE A 306 17.30 9.56 -11.23
N GLY A 307 16.66 10.72 -11.44
CA GLY A 307 15.62 10.87 -12.45
C GLY A 307 16.14 11.00 -13.89
N HIS A 308 17.47 11.17 -14.07
CA HIS A 308 18.10 11.18 -15.39
C HIS A 308 18.30 9.76 -15.88
N GLU A 309 18.02 9.52 -17.17
CA GLU A 309 18.33 8.30 -17.90
C GLU A 309 19.71 7.72 -17.56
N LEU A 310 19.73 6.45 -17.14
CA LEU A 310 20.92 5.78 -16.64
C LEU A 310 22.10 5.82 -17.64
N SER A 311 21.81 5.66 -18.92
CA SER A 311 22.81 5.63 -20.01
C SER A 311 23.66 6.90 -20.13
N THR A 312 23.16 8.03 -19.62
CA THR A 312 23.82 9.35 -19.68
C THR A 312 24.01 9.99 -18.31
N ARG A 313 23.37 9.50 -17.25
CA ARG A 313 23.43 10.02 -15.88
C ARG A 313 24.86 10.30 -15.39
N PHE A 314 25.79 9.37 -15.63
CA PHE A 314 27.18 9.48 -15.17
C PHE A 314 28.10 10.28 -16.11
N LYS A 315 27.58 10.82 -17.23
CA LYS A 315 28.31 11.82 -18.02
C LYS A 315 28.44 13.14 -17.27
N MET A 316 27.50 13.44 -16.36
CA MET A 316 27.49 14.65 -15.52
C MET A 316 27.61 15.95 -16.34
N ASP A 317 26.98 16.00 -17.52
CA ASP A 317 26.97 17.16 -18.40
C ASP A 317 25.86 18.19 -18.03
N ASN A 318 25.06 17.87 -17.01
CA ASN A 318 23.94 18.68 -16.50
C ASN A 318 22.85 18.96 -17.54
N ASN A 319 22.72 18.10 -18.56
CA ASN A 319 21.62 18.14 -19.52
C ASN A 319 20.57 17.11 -19.10
N LEU A 320 19.48 17.58 -18.48
CA LEU A 320 18.34 16.73 -18.08
C LEU A 320 17.59 16.19 -19.30
#